data_AF-A0A4U5U7B4-F1
#
_entry.id   AF-A0A4U5U7B4-F1
#
_cell.length_a   1.000
_cell.length_b   1.000
_cell.length_c   1.000
_cell.angle_alpha   90.00
_cell.angle_beta   90.00
_cell.angle_gamma   90.00
#
_symmetry.space_group_name_H-M   'P 1'
#
loop_
_entity.id
_entity.type
_entity.pdbx_description
1 polymer ?
#
loop_
_entity_poly.entity_id
_entity_poly.type
_entity_poly.pdbx_seq_one_letter_code
_entity_poly.pdbx_strand_id
1 'polypeptide(L)'
;MAMVAWRNTEGVGDTQGTLSSPVSQVAPLSLPGELTGHMNPAPSLEIPPAGAAAPQGAPPPNPSSTTTASTATNNNNNTTSSSSSSSSMDKHQSQQIECIVCGDKSSGKHYGQFTCEGCKSFFKRSVRRNLNYTCRANRNCPVDQHHRNQCQYCRLKKCLKVGMRREGTS
;
A
#
# COMPACT_ATOMS: atom_id res chain seq x y z
N MET A 1 -47.27 -12.69 25.11
CA MET A 1 -46.42 -13.55 24.26
C MET A 1 -47.15 -13.78 22.94
N ALA A 2 -46.48 -13.63 21.79
CA ALA A 2 -46.98 -14.07 20.50
C ALA A 2 -45.79 -14.63 19.70
N MET A 3 -45.89 -15.88 19.25
CA MET A 3 -44.84 -16.56 18.50
C MET A 3 -45.25 -16.64 17.02
N VAL A 4 -44.42 -16.10 16.12
CA VAL A 4 -44.48 -16.37 14.68
C VAL A 4 -43.02 -16.44 14.20
N ALA A 5 -42.41 -17.62 14.31
CA ALA A 5 -42.33 -18.62 13.24
C ALA A 5 -41.31 -18.23 12.14
N TRP A 6 -40.15 -18.86 12.19
CA TRP A 6 -39.16 -18.84 11.11
C TRP A 6 -39.76 -19.37 9.81
N ARG A 7 -39.32 -18.82 8.68
CA ARG A 7 -39.59 -19.40 7.36
C ARG A 7 -38.27 -19.59 6.61
N ASN A 8 -37.76 -20.82 6.66
CA ASN A 8 -36.78 -21.29 5.70
C ASN A 8 -37.41 -21.23 4.30
N THR A 9 -36.60 -20.93 3.28
CA THR A 9 -36.96 -21.28 1.91
C THR A 9 -35.87 -22.19 1.37
N GLU A 10 -36.26 -23.44 1.14
CA GLU A 10 -35.48 -24.43 0.42
C GLU A 10 -35.90 -24.31 -1.06
N GLY A 11 -34.95 -24.47 -1.98
CA GLY A 11 -35.18 -24.20 -3.40
C GLY A 11 -34.21 -24.99 -4.27
N VAL A 12 -34.43 -26.30 -4.36
CA VAL A 12 -33.74 -27.17 -5.32
C VAL A 12 -34.30 -26.96 -6.73
N GLY A 13 -33.48 -27.13 -7.77
CA GLY A 13 -33.87 -26.80 -9.14
C GLY A 13 -32.87 -27.27 -10.18
N ASP A 14 -32.67 -28.59 -10.28
CA ASP A 14 -31.98 -29.21 -11.42
C ASP A 14 -32.78 -29.02 -12.72
N THR A 15 -32.12 -28.54 -13.77
CA THR A 15 -32.59 -28.69 -15.16
C THR A 15 -31.44 -29.07 -16.09
N GLN A 16 -31.40 -30.35 -16.46
CA GLN A 16 -30.66 -30.78 -17.65
C GLN A 16 -31.46 -30.42 -18.91
N GLY A 17 -30.78 -29.98 -19.97
CA GLY A 17 -31.41 -29.59 -21.23
C GLY A 17 -30.39 -29.47 -22.36
N THR A 18 -30.02 -30.61 -22.94
CA THR A 18 -29.31 -30.66 -24.23
C THR A 18 -30.18 -30.07 -25.34
N LEU A 19 -29.60 -29.38 -26.34
CA LEU A 19 -30.01 -29.44 -27.77
C LEU A 19 -29.04 -28.66 -28.69
N SER A 20 -28.50 -29.37 -29.68
CA SER A 20 -28.23 -28.92 -31.07
C SER A 20 -27.21 -27.81 -31.40
N SER A 21 -26.09 -28.24 -32.01
CA SER A 21 -25.33 -27.44 -33.01
C SER A 21 -26.12 -27.31 -34.33
N PRO A 22 -25.71 -26.43 -35.26
CA PRO A 22 -24.80 -26.92 -36.31
C PRO A 22 -23.64 -25.98 -36.69
N VAL A 23 -22.69 -26.54 -37.43
CA VAL A 23 -21.42 -25.93 -37.88
C VAL A 23 -21.49 -25.46 -39.34
N SER A 24 -20.88 -24.31 -39.63
CA SER A 24 -20.53 -23.78 -40.97
C SER A 24 -19.26 -22.92 -40.78
N GLN A 25 -18.06 -23.14 -41.36
CA GLN A 25 -17.67 -23.43 -42.76
C GLN A 25 -18.31 -22.40 -43.72
N VAL A 26 -17.64 -21.60 -44.57
CA VAL A 26 -16.29 -21.60 -45.21
C VAL A 26 -16.00 -20.12 -45.63
N ALA A 27 -14.84 -19.60 -46.07
CA ALA A 27 -13.56 -20.11 -46.57
C ALA A 27 -12.41 -19.08 -46.32
N PRO A 28 -11.11 -19.45 -46.43
CA PRO A 28 -10.00 -18.49 -46.55
C PRO A 28 -9.75 -18.09 -48.02
N LEU A 29 -9.42 -16.82 -48.27
CA LEU A 29 -8.91 -16.36 -49.58
C LEU A 29 -7.49 -15.80 -49.44
N SER A 30 -6.56 -16.49 -50.09
CA SER A 30 -5.16 -16.08 -50.25
C SER A 30 -5.01 -15.15 -51.45
N LEU A 31 -4.09 -14.19 -51.38
CA LEU A 31 -3.40 -13.66 -52.56
C LEU A 31 -1.93 -13.36 -52.22
N PRO A 32 -0.98 -13.72 -53.11
CA PRO A 32 0.43 -13.39 -52.95
C PRO A 32 0.77 -12.03 -53.58
N GLY A 33 1.84 -11.39 -53.08
CA GLY A 33 2.44 -10.19 -53.65
C GLY A 33 3.96 -10.24 -53.45
N GLU A 34 4.69 -10.38 -54.56
CA GLU A 34 6.09 -10.79 -54.61
C GLU A 34 7.09 -9.62 -54.72
N LEU A 35 8.35 -9.95 -54.41
CA LEU A 35 9.61 -9.43 -54.96
C LEU A 35 10.16 -8.02 -54.62
N THR A 36 11.28 -8.08 -53.86
CA THR A 36 12.61 -7.53 -54.17
C THR A 36 13.07 -6.11 -53.75
N GLY A 37 14.26 -6.10 -53.13
CA GLY A 37 15.25 -5.02 -53.26
C GLY A 37 15.32 -3.96 -52.14
N HIS A 38 16.48 -3.43 -51.75
CA HIS A 38 17.88 -3.79 -51.99
C HIS A 38 18.78 -3.17 -50.88
N MET A 39 19.98 -3.73 -50.67
CA MET A 39 21.21 -3.13 -50.06
C MET A 39 21.14 -2.20 -48.81
N ASN A 40 21.78 -2.66 -47.71
CA ASN A 40 22.69 -1.82 -46.90
C ASN A 40 24.08 -1.82 -47.59
N PRO A 41 24.91 -0.74 -47.56
CA PRO A 41 25.55 -0.18 -46.35
C PRO A 41 25.52 1.39 -46.35
N ALA A 42 26.21 2.20 -45.52
CA ALA A 42 27.37 2.06 -44.63
C ALA A 42 27.33 3.16 -43.51
N PRO A 43 28.24 3.15 -42.50
CA PRO A 43 28.22 4.11 -41.38
C PRO A 43 29.14 5.33 -41.57
N SER A 44 28.77 6.46 -40.97
CA SER A 44 29.62 7.59 -40.56
C SER A 44 28.92 8.30 -39.40
N LEU A 45 29.47 8.27 -38.18
CA LEU A 45 30.39 9.31 -37.65
C LEU A 45 29.72 10.69 -37.53
N GLU A 46 29.34 11.06 -36.30
CA GLU A 46 30.01 12.16 -35.61
C GLU A 46 29.86 12.03 -34.08
N ILE A 47 30.92 12.39 -33.36
CA ILE A 47 31.06 12.34 -31.89
C ILE A 47 31.45 13.73 -31.41
N PRO A 48 30.77 14.32 -30.41
CA PRO A 48 31.37 15.32 -29.54
C PRO A 48 31.85 14.71 -28.20
N PRO A 49 33.01 15.15 -27.66
CA PRO A 49 33.73 14.46 -26.58
C PRO A 49 33.40 14.93 -25.15
N ALA A 50 34.11 14.34 -24.19
CA ALA A 50 33.88 14.45 -22.75
C ALA A 50 34.33 15.77 -22.07
N GLY A 51 33.64 16.10 -20.97
CA GLY A 51 34.12 16.87 -19.82
C GLY A 51 33.25 16.47 -18.62
N ALA A 52 33.76 15.83 -17.57
CA ALA A 52 34.56 16.42 -16.49
C ALA A 52 33.83 17.64 -15.85
N ALA A 53 33.51 17.67 -14.55
CA ALA A 53 33.97 16.84 -13.44
C ALA A 53 32.93 16.70 -12.31
N ALA A 54 33.09 15.67 -11.49
CA ALA A 54 32.52 15.65 -10.14
C ALA A 54 33.49 16.30 -9.15
N PRO A 55 32.97 16.99 -8.13
CA PRO A 55 33.60 16.97 -6.82
C PRO A 55 32.66 16.32 -5.77
N GLN A 56 33.27 15.53 -4.88
CA GLN A 56 32.62 14.99 -3.70
C GLN A 56 32.45 16.12 -2.66
N GLY A 57 31.35 16.14 -1.90
CA GLY A 57 31.06 17.27 -1.00
C GLY A 57 30.09 16.97 0.15
N ALA A 58 30.65 16.46 1.25
CA ALA A 58 30.19 16.51 2.64
C ALA A 58 28.81 15.90 3.07
N PRO A 59 28.74 15.22 4.24
CA PRO A 59 27.49 14.96 4.95
C PRO A 59 26.99 16.24 5.69
N PRO A 60 25.71 16.32 6.07
CA PRO A 60 25.20 17.45 6.86
C PRO A 60 25.80 17.46 8.28
N PRO A 61 26.22 18.62 8.81
CA PRO A 61 26.78 18.72 10.15
C PRO A 61 25.72 18.58 11.24
N ASN A 62 26.13 17.90 12.31
CA ASN A 62 25.39 17.77 13.57
C ASN A 62 25.37 19.12 14.32
N PRO A 63 24.21 19.68 14.72
CA PRO A 63 24.17 20.85 15.57
C PRO A 63 24.45 20.46 17.03
N SER A 64 25.64 20.78 17.52
CA SER A 64 25.99 20.67 18.95
C SER A 64 26.62 21.97 19.45
N SER A 65 25.85 22.65 20.30
CA SER A 65 26.31 23.51 21.41
C SER A 65 27.19 24.73 21.10
N THR A 66 26.63 25.93 21.29
CA THR A 66 27.40 27.10 21.74
C THR A 66 26.75 27.72 22.98
N THR A 67 27.55 27.89 24.02
CA THR A 67 27.20 28.48 25.31
C THR A 67 27.29 30.01 25.28
N THR A 68 26.30 30.71 25.83
CA THR A 68 26.49 32.07 26.36
C THR A 68 25.63 32.25 27.61
N ALA A 69 26.24 32.76 28.69
CA ALA A 69 25.62 32.85 30.01
C ALA A 69 24.94 34.21 30.24
N SER A 70 23.83 34.23 31.00
CA SER A 70 23.42 35.36 31.89
C SER A 70 22.19 35.01 32.77
N THR A 71 22.43 35.02 34.08
CA THR A 71 21.59 35.62 35.15
C THR A 71 20.12 35.16 35.41
N ALA A 72 19.98 34.32 36.45
CA ALA A 72 18.98 34.30 37.55
C ALA A 72 17.46 34.58 37.33
N THR A 73 16.60 33.67 37.85
CA THR A 73 15.63 33.89 38.98
C THR A 73 14.38 32.97 38.94
N ASN A 74 14.14 32.25 40.06
CA ASN A 74 12.91 31.64 40.62
C ASN A 74 11.75 31.04 39.77
N ASN A 75 11.29 29.86 40.23
CA ASN A 75 9.90 29.39 40.44
C ASN A 75 8.83 29.64 39.35
N ASN A 76 8.10 28.63 38.85
CA ASN A 76 7.13 27.88 39.65
C ASN A 76 6.50 26.65 38.93
N ASN A 77 6.14 25.65 39.75
CA ASN A 77 4.94 24.80 39.67
C ASN A 77 4.57 23.98 38.41
N ASN A 78 4.73 22.66 38.58
CA ASN A 78 3.64 21.67 38.63
C ASN A 78 2.75 21.46 37.39
N THR A 79 2.90 20.29 36.75
CA THR A 79 1.74 19.39 36.55
C THR A 79 2.19 17.92 36.59
N THR A 80 2.29 17.36 37.79
CA THR A 80 2.33 15.90 37.95
C THR A 80 0.89 15.38 38.03
N SER A 81 0.49 14.52 37.10
CA SER A 81 -0.80 13.80 37.16
C SER A 81 -0.64 12.43 36.48
N SER A 82 0.03 11.49 37.15
CA SER A 82 -0.54 10.57 38.16
C SER A 82 -1.18 9.33 37.54
N SER A 83 -0.64 8.17 37.93
CA SER A 83 -1.06 6.86 37.48
C SER A 83 -2.19 6.29 38.36
N SER A 84 -3.17 5.64 37.70
CA SER A 84 -3.95 4.50 38.19
C SER A 84 -4.61 4.52 39.60
N SER A 85 -5.95 4.48 39.66
CA SER A 85 -6.70 3.28 40.13
C SER A 85 -8.23 3.47 40.20
N SER A 86 -8.95 2.49 39.63
CA SER A 86 -10.31 2.01 39.93
C SER A 86 -11.34 2.88 40.68
N SER A 87 -12.37 3.33 39.95
CA SER A 87 -13.77 3.22 40.38
C SER A 87 -14.69 3.08 39.16
N SER A 88 -15.62 2.11 39.20
CA SER A 88 -16.48 1.76 38.07
C SER A 88 -17.67 2.72 37.97
N MET A 89 -17.83 3.40 36.83
CA MET A 89 -18.95 3.28 35.89
C MET A 89 -18.79 4.31 34.74
N ASP A 90 -19.12 3.88 33.53
CA ASP A 90 -19.32 4.66 32.31
C ASP A 90 -18.40 5.86 32.04
N LYS A 91 -17.16 5.56 31.65
CA LYS A 91 -16.33 6.50 30.86
C LYS A 91 -15.94 5.87 29.54
N HIS A 92 -16.25 6.59 28.45
CA HIS A 92 -15.96 6.20 27.07
C HIS A 92 -14.42 6.22 26.84
N GLN A 93 -13.75 5.15 27.27
CA GLN A 93 -12.32 4.95 27.04
C GLN A 93 -12.11 4.72 25.54
N SER A 94 -11.77 5.81 24.84
CA SER A 94 -11.37 5.80 23.44
C SER A 94 -10.10 4.96 23.28
N GLN A 95 -10.26 3.64 23.17
CA GLN A 95 -9.16 2.71 22.99
C GLN A 95 -8.32 3.18 21.81
N GLN A 96 -7.02 3.44 22.03
CA GLN A 96 -6.16 3.95 20.98
C GLN A 96 -5.85 2.83 20.00
N ILE A 97 -6.72 2.64 19.01
CA ILE A 97 -6.54 1.58 18.02
C ILE A 97 -5.31 1.89 17.15
N GLU A 98 -4.49 0.88 16.95
CA GLU A 98 -3.25 0.95 16.17
C GLU A 98 -3.44 0.44 14.74
N CYS A 99 -2.59 0.89 13.84
CA CYS A 99 -2.55 0.43 12.45
C CYS A 99 -1.99 -0.99 12.39
N ILE A 100 -2.82 -1.99 12.11
CA ILE A 100 -2.44 -3.41 12.04
C ILE A 100 -1.32 -3.69 10.99
N VAL A 101 -1.07 -2.75 10.08
CA VAL A 101 0.04 -2.84 9.11
C VAL A 101 1.37 -2.33 9.67
N CYS A 102 1.41 -1.31 10.53
CA CYS A 102 2.69 -0.69 10.94
C CYS A 102 2.77 -0.12 12.37
N GLY A 103 1.82 -0.42 13.26
CA GLY A 103 1.80 0.02 14.67
C GLY A 103 1.51 1.51 14.90
N ASP A 104 1.56 2.34 13.86
CA ASP A 104 1.26 3.78 13.96
C ASP A 104 -0.22 4.05 14.31
N LYS A 105 -0.52 5.20 14.90
CA LYS A 105 -1.87 5.57 15.35
C LYS A 105 -2.91 5.40 14.24
N SER A 106 -3.98 4.64 14.47
CA SER A 106 -5.05 4.48 13.49
C SER A 106 -5.91 5.74 13.40
N SER A 107 -6.44 5.99 12.19
CA SER A 107 -7.49 6.97 11.93
C SER A 107 -8.87 6.30 11.74
N GLY A 108 -9.00 5.01 12.09
CA GLY A 108 -10.21 4.21 11.92
C GLY A 108 -10.06 3.07 10.91
N LYS A 109 -11.19 2.43 10.57
CA LYS A 109 -11.23 1.39 9.54
C LYS A 109 -11.12 2.00 8.14
N HIS A 110 -10.19 1.47 7.34
CA HIS A 110 -10.07 1.75 5.92
C HIS A 110 -9.87 0.42 5.18
N TYR A 111 -10.59 0.19 4.08
CA TYR A 111 -10.46 -1.03 3.28
C TYR A 111 -10.72 -2.34 4.08
N GLY A 112 -11.58 -2.27 5.09
CA GLY A 112 -11.94 -3.39 5.97
C GLY A 112 -11.11 -3.49 7.27
N GLN A 113 -10.01 -2.75 7.42
CA GLN A 113 -9.09 -2.90 8.56
C GLN A 113 -8.68 -1.58 9.22
N PHE A 114 -8.38 -1.61 10.51
CA PHE A 114 -7.85 -0.46 11.24
C PHE A 114 -6.44 -0.10 10.78
N THR A 115 -6.30 1.08 10.16
CA THR A 115 -5.03 1.54 9.58
C THR A 115 -4.78 3.02 9.83
N CYS A 116 -3.55 3.48 9.62
CA CYS A 116 -3.18 4.90 9.62
C CYS A 116 -3.27 5.50 8.21
N GLU A 117 -3.34 6.83 8.12
CA GLU A 117 -3.42 7.57 6.85
C GLU A 117 -2.29 7.21 5.84
N GLY A 118 -1.09 6.91 6.36
CA GLY A 118 0.03 6.47 5.54
C GLY A 118 -0.24 5.13 4.83
N CYS A 119 -0.79 4.14 5.53
CA CYS A 119 -1.10 2.82 4.97
C CYS A 119 -2.38 2.84 4.12
N LYS A 120 -3.42 3.56 4.54
CA LYS A 120 -4.62 3.89 3.76
C LYS A 120 -4.28 4.48 2.39
N SER A 121 -3.50 5.56 2.37
CA SER A 121 -3.14 6.25 1.11
C SER A 121 -2.19 5.44 0.23
N PHE A 122 -1.27 4.68 0.84
CA PHE A 122 -0.39 3.75 0.12
C PHE A 122 -1.18 2.62 -0.57
N PHE A 123 -2.06 1.94 0.17
CA PHE A 123 -2.90 0.87 -0.37
C PHE A 123 -3.79 1.37 -1.52
N LYS A 124 -4.45 2.53 -1.33
CA LYS A 124 -5.25 3.19 -2.37
C LYS A 124 -4.48 3.40 -3.68
N ARG A 125 -3.25 3.93 -3.62
CA ARG A 125 -2.41 4.16 -4.80
C ARG A 125 -1.97 2.86 -5.46
N SER A 126 -1.58 1.87 -4.67
CA SER A 126 -1.10 0.56 -5.14
C SER A 126 -2.20 -0.19 -5.89
N VAL A 127 -3.40 -0.28 -5.30
CA VAL A 127 -4.53 -1.05 -5.84
C VAL A 127 -5.24 -0.34 -6.99
N ARG A 128 -5.27 1.01 -7.05
CA ARG A 128 -5.88 1.73 -8.17
C ARG A 128 -5.04 1.75 -9.44
N ARG A 129 -3.72 1.67 -9.32
CA ARG A 129 -2.79 1.63 -10.47
C ARG A 129 -2.20 0.23 -10.70
N ASN A 130 -2.73 -0.79 -10.01
CA ASN A 130 -2.26 -2.17 -10.06
C ASN A 130 -0.72 -2.30 -9.96
N LEU A 131 -0.11 -1.52 -9.06
CA LEU A 131 1.35 -1.41 -8.97
C LEU A 131 1.97 -2.71 -8.48
N ASN A 132 2.83 -3.30 -9.30
CA ASN A 132 3.71 -4.39 -8.91
C ASN A 132 5.00 -3.82 -8.33
N TYR A 133 5.36 -4.23 -7.12
CA TYR A 133 6.57 -3.79 -6.42
C TYR A 133 7.55 -4.95 -6.30
N THR A 134 8.84 -4.68 -6.48
CA THR A 134 9.90 -5.69 -6.27
C THR A 134 10.58 -5.46 -4.92
N CYS A 135 10.83 -6.53 -4.17
CA CYS A 135 11.67 -6.47 -2.98
C CYS A 135 13.15 -6.57 -3.38
N ARG A 136 14.01 -5.72 -2.79
CA ARG A 136 15.48 -5.78 -2.98
C ARG A 136 16.20 -6.69 -1.97
N ALA A 137 15.44 -7.36 -1.10
CA ALA A 137 15.91 -8.25 -0.04
C ALA A 137 15.02 -9.51 0.03
N ASN A 138 15.03 -10.24 1.14
CA ASN A 138 14.42 -11.56 1.31
C ASN A 138 12.86 -11.57 1.36
N ARG A 139 12.17 -10.58 0.80
CA ARG A 139 10.69 -10.47 0.76
C ARG A 139 9.98 -10.46 2.13
N ASN A 140 10.75 -10.24 3.20
CA ASN A 140 10.35 -10.27 4.62
C ASN A 140 10.85 -9.03 5.41
N CYS A 141 11.01 -7.88 4.76
CA CYS A 141 11.41 -6.64 5.44
C CYS A 141 10.41 -6.24 6.54
N PRO A 142 10.87 -5.70 7.69
CA PRO A 142 9.99 -5.19 8.74
C PRO A 142 9.16 -4.00 8.23
N VAL A 143 7.99 -3.80 8.84
CA VAL A 143 7.01 -2.77 8.43
C VAL A 143 6.44 -2.15 9.71
N ASP A 144 7.16 -1.15 10.20
CA ASP A 144 6.91 -0.44 11.47
C ASP A 144 6.76 1.07 11.19
N GLN A 145 6.39 1.85 12.21
CA GLN A 145 6.20 3.31 12.08
C GLN A 145 7.40 4.04 11.44
N HIS A 146 8.63 3.65 11.76
CA HIS A 146 9.82 4.29 11.19
C HIS A 146 10.21 3.70 9.83
N HIS A 147 10.12 2.38 9.66
CA HIS A 147 10.73 1.65 8.53
C HIS A 147 9.76 1.23 7.41
N ARG A 148 8.44 1.40 7.58
CA ARG A 148 7.38 1.11 6.58
C ARG A 148 7.62 1.62 5.15
N ASN A 149 8.44 2.64 4.95
CA ASN A 149 8.74 3.19 3.63
C ASN A 149 9.90 2.48 2.91
N GLN A 150 10.70 1.68 3.62
CA GLN A 150 11.94 1.09 3.10
C GLN A 150 11.69 -0.05 2.08
N CYS A 151 10.56 -0.75 2.16
CA CYS A 151 10.17 -1.73 1.16
C CYS A 151 8.67 -1.70 0.84
N GLN A 152 8.33 -1.14 -0.32
CA GLN A 152 6.96 -1.04 -0.84
C GLN A 152 6.33 -2.43 -1.06
N TYR A 153 7.10 -3.41 -1.56
CA TYR A 153 6.62 -4.79 -1.70
C TYR A 153 6.19 -5.40 -0.37
N CYS A 154 7.05 -5.37 0.65
CA CYS A 154 6.74 -5.95 1.96
C CYS A 154 5.57 -5.24 2.63
N ARG A 155 5.46 -3.91 2.47
CA ARG A 155 4.31 -3.13 2.93
C ARG A 155 3.01 -3.56 2.24
N LEU A 156 2.98 -3.65 0.91
CA LEU A 156 1.77 -4.06 0.17
C LEU A 156 1.39 -5.51 0.48
N LYS A 157 2.38 -6.42 0.52
CA LYS A 157 2.22 -7.82 0.97
C LYS A 157 1.60 -7.88 2.38
N LYS A 158 2.04 -7.03 3.32
CA LYS A 158 1.45 -6.96 4.67
C LYS A 158 0.03 -6.39 4.66
N CYS A 159 -0.26 -5.33 3.89
CA CYS A 159 -1.62 -4.80 3.70
C CYS A 159 -2.60 -5.88 3.20
N LEU A 160 -2.21 -6.67 2.20
CA LEU A 160 -3.04 -7.76 1.69
C LEU A 160 -3.14 -8.91 2.71
N LYS A 161 -2.05 -9.27 3.40
CA LYS A 161 -2.02 -10.32 4.42
C LYS A 161 -2.94 -10.05 5.62
N VAL A 162 -3.09 -8.78 6.03
CA VAL A 162 -4.05 -8.41 7.10
C VAL A 162 -5.49 -8.29 6.60
N GLY A 163 -5.75 -8.50 5.30
CA GLY A 163 -7.09 -8.44 4.72
C GLY A 163 -7.58 -7.03 4.37
N MET A 164 -6.70 -6.11 3.98
CA MET A 164 -7.15 -4.89 3.28
C MET A 164 -7.67 -5.25 1.89
N ARG A 165 -8.88 -4.83 1.54
CA ARG A 165 -9.59 -5.21 0.30
C ARG A 165 -9.93 -4.01 -0.60
N ARG A 166 -10.10 -4.25 -1.90
CA ARG A 166 -10.55 -3.20 -2.85
C ARG A 166 -12.00 -2.83 -2.59
N GLU A 167 -12.82 -3.85 -2.41
CA GLU A 167 -14.24 -3.79 -2.05
C GLU A 167 -14.38 -3.69 -0.53
N GLY A 168 -14.25 -2.47 -0.02
CA GLY A 168 -14.64 -2.13 1.35
C GLY A 168 -16.11 -1.74 1.41
N THR A 169 -16.99 -2.71 1.67
CA THR A 169 -18.28 -2.42 2.29
C THR A 169 -17.99 -1.88 3.69
N SER A 170 -18.24 -0.59 3.88
CA SER A 170 -17.98 0.18 5.11
C SER A 170 -18.88 -0.23 6.27
#